data_AF-A0A427BHF9-F1
#
_entry.id   AF-A0A427BHF9-F1
#
_cell.length_a   1.000
_cell.length_b   1.000
_cell.length_c   1.000
_cell.angle_alpha   90.00
_cell.angle_beta   90.00
_cell.angle_gamma   90.00
#
_symmetry.space_group_name_H-M   'P 1'
#
loop_
_entity.id
_entity.type
_entity.pdbx_description
1 polymer ?
#
loop_
_entity_poly.entity_id
_entity_poly.type
_entity_poly.pdbx_seq_one_letter_code
_entity_poly.pdbx_strand_id
1 'polypeptide(L)' 'MKQNIIYSLIFFFALFGLKYLFDKSDVQTMLVYSAIGTVIFFIYRVVVRKMLYKQKDQEN' A
#
# COMPACT_ATOMS: atom_id res chain seq x y z
N MET A 1 -11.71 4.93 6.59
CA MET A 1 -11.33 3.57 6.14
C MET A 1 -11.53 3.36 4.65
N LYS A 2 -12.71 3.69 4.06
CA LYS A 2 -13.00 3.49 2.62
C LYS A 2 -11.94 4.07 1.67
N GLN A 3 -11.48 5.30 1.93
CA GLN A 3 -10.41 5.92 1.13
C GLN A 3 -9.08 5.16 1.25
N ASN A 4 -8.69 4.66 2.42
CA ASN A 4 -7.43 3.92 2.61
C ASN A 4 -7.39 2.66 1.75
N ILE A 5 -8.51 1.95 1.67
CA ILE A 5 -8.66 0.73 0.87
C ILE A 5 -8.49 1.04 -0.61
N ILE A 6 -9.12 2.12 -1.10
CA ILE A 6 -8.99 2.56 -2.50
C ILE A 6 -7.53 2.83 -2.86
N TYR A 7 -6.81 3.57 -2.02
CA TYR A 7 -5.41 3.85 -2.32
C TYR A 7 -4.50 2.63 -2.26
N SER A 8 -4.78 1.67 -1.36
CA SER A 8 -4.04 0.41 -1.33
C SER A 8 -4.31 -0.44 -2.56
N LEU A 9 -5.54 -0.45 -3.08
CA LEU A 9 -5.86 -1.07 -4.36
C LEU A 9 -5.11 -0.42 -5.52
N ILE A 10 -5.11 0.91 -5.60
CA ILE A 10 -4.37 1.64 -6.65
C ILE A 10 -2.87 1.33 -6.56
N PHE A 11 -2.31 1.32 -5.35
CA PHE A 11 -0.91 0.98 -5.12
C PHE A 11 -0.60 -0.46 -5.56
N PHE A 12 -1.48 -1.42 -5.24
CA PHE A 12 -1.33 -2.81 -5.68
C PHE A 12 -1.28 -2.91 -7.21
N PHE A 13 -2.23 -2.30 -7.92
CA PHE A 13 -2.25 -2.36 -9.39
C PHE A 13 -1.05 -1.65 -10.02
N ALA A 14 -0.59 -0.54 -9.45
CA ALA A 14 0.61 0.13 -9.92
C ALA A 14 1.85 -0.75 -9.74
N LEU A 15 2.01 -1.36 -8.57
CA LEU A 15 3.17 -2.18 -8.22
C LEU A 15 3.17 -3.52 -8.98
N PHE A 16 2.00 -4.13 -9.11
CA PHE A 16 1.80 -5.33 -9.94
C PHE A 16 2.01 -5.02 -11.41
N GLY A 17 1.48 -3.91 -11.93
CA GLY A 17 1.69 -3.49 -13.32
C GLY A 17 3.15 -3.20 -13.64
N LEU A 18 3.88 -2.53 -12.73
CA LEU A 18 5.32 -2.35 -12.86
C LEU A 18 6.05 -3.70 -12.88
N LYS A 19 5.76 -4.61 -11.95
CA LYS A 19 6.35 -5.96 -11.98
C LYS A 19 6.01 -6.71 -13.26
N TYR A 20 4.78 -6.64 -13.73
CA TYR A 20 4.36 -7.30 -14.97
C TYR A 20 5.14 -6.80 -16.20
N LEU A 21 5.51 -5.52 -16.23
CA LEU A 21 6.27 -4.93 -17.33
C LEU A 21 7.77 -5.21 -17.27
N PHE A 22 8.35 -5.29 -16.07
CA PHE A 22 9.82 -5.31 -15.88
C PHE A 22 10.38 -6.62 -15.31
N ASP A 23 9.53 -7.47 -14.73
CA ASP A 23 9.92 -8.71 -14.08
C ASP A 23 9.55 -9.87 -15.04
N LYS A 24 10.46 -10.84 -15.24
CA LYS A 24 10.19 -12.05 -16.04
C LYS A 24 9.81 -13.25 -15.16
N SER A 25 9.65 -13.03 -13.86
CA SER A 25 9.21 -14.07 -12.93
C SER A 25 7.77 -14.51 -13.17
N ASP A 26 7.41 -15.65 -12.57
CA ASP A 26 6.07 -16.20 -12.71
C ASP A 26 4.99 -15.27 -12.11
N VAL A 27 3.80 -15.26 -12.73
CA VAL A 27 2.70 -14.34 -12.38
C VAL A 27 2.28 -14.52 -10.91
N GLN A 28 2.31 -15.77 -10.42
CA GLN A 28 2.01 -16.08 -9.02
C GLN A 28 3.01 -15.41 -8.07
N THR A 29 4.29 -15.46 -8.39
CA THR A 29 5.35 -14.84 -7.61
C THR A 29 5.20 -13.31 -7.61
N MET A 30 4.88 -12.72 -8.76
CA MET A 30 4.60 -11.28 -8.86
C MET A 30 3.38 -10.85 -8.03
N LEU A 31 2.30 -11.64 -8.05
CA LEU A 31 1.10 -11.40 -7.24
C LEU A 31 1.42 -11.42 -5.75
N VAL A 32 2.16 -12.44 -5.29
CA VAL A 32 2.54 -12.57 -3.88
C VAL A 32 3.39 -11.39 -3.42
N TYR A 33 4.42 -11.01 -4.17
CA TYR A 33 5.25 -9.86 -3.82
C TYR A 33 4.47 -8.55 -3.83
N SER A 34 3.56 -8.37 -4.80
CA SER A 34 2.72 -7.17 -4.88
C SER A 34 1.71 -7.09 -3.73
N ALA A 35 1.17 -8.24 -3.31
CA ALA A 35 0.29 -8.34 -2.16
C ALA A 35 1.04 -8.00 -0.86
N ILE A 36 2.23 -8.57 -0.64
CA ILE A 36 3.08 -8.26 0.52
C ILE A 36 3.42 -6.77 0.56
N GLY A 37 3.86 -6.19 -0.57
CA GLY A 37 4.17 -4.76 -0.65
C GLY A 37 2.96 -3.88 -0.34
N THR A 38 1.77 -4.28 -0.79
CA THR A 38 0.53 -3.56 -0.52
C THR A 38 0.12 -3.63 0.95
N VAL A 39 0.31 -4.78 1.60
CA VAL A 39 0.05 -4.93 3.05
C VAL A 39 0.97 -4.03 3.85
N ILE A 40 2.27 -4.00 3.53
CA ILE A 40 3.25 -3.12 4.19
C ILE A 40 2.85 -1.65 4.01
N PHE A 41 2.52 -1.24 2.78
CA PHE A 41 2.05 0.12 2.49
C PHE A 41 0.77 0.48 3.27
N PHE A 42 -0.17 -0.45 3.36
CA PHE A 42 -1.41 -0.25 4.13
C PHE A 42 -1.11 -0.03 5.61
N ILE A 43 -0.27 -0.87 6.22
CA ILE A 43 0.14 -0.72 7.64
C ILE A 43 0.84 0.62 7.85
N TYR A 44 1.85 0.94 7.04
CA TYR A 44 2.57 2.22 7.09
C TYR A 44 1.58 3.39 7.05
N ARG A 45 0.65 3.36 6.09
CA ARG A 45 -0.33 4.44 5.93
C ARG A 45 -1.28 4.55 7.12
N VAL A 46 -1.73 3.44 7.69
CA VAL A 46 -2.59 3.45 8.88
C VAL A 46 -1.84 4.06 10.07
N VAL A 47 -0.59 3.64 10.28
CA VAL A 47 0.26 4.11 11.38
C VAL A 47 0.58 5.60 11.24
N VAL A 48 1.05 6.04 10.08
CA VAL A 48 1.37 7.46 9.80
C VAL A 48 0.14 8.33 9.97
N ARG A 49 -1.01 7.90 9.43
CA ARG A 49 -2.25 8.67 9.56
C ARG A 49 -2.66 8.79 11.03
N LYS A 50 -2.49 7.74 11.84
CA LYS A 50 -2.78 7.75 13.28
C LYS A 50 -1.86 8.71 14.04
N MET A 51 -0.57 8.77 13.68
CA MET A 51 0.38 9.73 14.26
C MET A 51 0.05 11.18 13.89
N LEU A 52 -0.27 11.45 12.62
CA LEU A 52 -0.63 12.79 12.16
C LEU A 52 -1.91 13.31 12.83
N TYR A 53 -2.94 12.48 13.00
CA TYR A 53 -4.14 12.87 13.75
C TYR A 53 -3.84 13.15 15.22
N LYS A 54 -2.99 12.33 15.85
CA LYS A 54 -2.60 12.51 17.26
C LYS A 54 -1.81 13.81 17.48
N GLN A 55 -0.97 14.24 16.53
CA GLN A 55 -0.32 15.54 16.60
C GLN A 55 -1.33 16.69 16.49
N LYS A 56 -2.32 16.55 15.61
CA LYS A 56 -3.34 17.59 15.38
C LYS A 56 -4.27 17.82 16.59
N ASP A 57 -4.51 16.80 17.41
CA ASP A 57 -5.25 16.93 18.68
C ASP A 57 -4.41 17.49 19.84
N GLN A 58 -3.08 17.56 19.71
CA GLN A 58 -2.21 18.17 20.73
C GLN A 58 -1.85 19.64 20.45
N GLU A 59 -2.11 20.12 19.23
CA GLU A 59 -1.84 21.49 18.79
C GLU A 59 -3.07 22.42 18.93
N ASN A 60 -4.18 21.90 19.45
CA ASN A 60 -5.47 22.58 19.62
C ASN A 60 -5.92 22.52 21.09
#